data_AF-A0A2U1PQ54-F1
#
_entry.id   AF-A0A2U1PQ54-F1
#
_cell.length_a   1.000
_cell.length_b   1.000
_cell.length_c   1.000
_cell.angle_alpha   90.00
_cell.angle_beta   90.00
_cell.angle_gamma   90.00
#
_symmetry.space_group_name_H-M   'P 1'
#
loop_
_entity.id
_entity.type
_entity.pdbx_description
1 polymer ?
#
loop_
_entity_poly.entity_id
_entity_poly.type
_entity_poly.pdbx_seq_one_letter_code
_entity_poly.pdbx_strand_id
1 'polypeptide(L)' 'MDSTAAIGIDLGTTYSCVAVWKNDRIEIVPNDQGNRTTPSCVAYTPTDRLIGDAAKNQQAMNPTNTIFG' A
#
# COMPACT_ATOMS: atom_id res chain seq x y z
N MET A 1 27.59 5.87 8.53
CA MET A 1 27.13 5.59 7.16
C MET A 1 25.68 5.22 7.28
N ASP A 2 24.79 6.11 6.85
CA ASP A 2 23.37 5.78 6.77
C ASP A 2 23.25 4.82 5.57
N SER A 3 23.12 3.52 5.84
CA SER A 3 23.01 2.52 4.78
C SER A 3 21.59 2.59 4.25
N THR A 4 21.42 3.27 3.12
CA THR A 4 20.17 3.22 2.35
C THR A 4 19.91 1.77 1.96
N ALA A 5 18.93 1.15 2.63
CA ALA A 5 18.50 -0.21 2.33
C ALA A 5 17.76 -0.25 1.00
N ALA A 6 18.04 -1.25 0.16
CA ALA A 6 17.31 -1.46 -1.08
C ALA A 6 15.88 -1.93 -0.77
N ILE A 7 14.91 -1.41 -1.54
CA ILE A 7 13.50 -1.81 -1.47
C ILE A 7 13.07 -2.48 -2.78
N GLY A 8 12.27 -3.53 -2.66
CA GLY A 8 11.55 -4.13 -3.77
C GLY A 8 10.07 -3.81 -3.63
N ILE A 9 9.45 -3.35 -4.72
CA ILE A 9 8.01 -3.04 -4.75
C ILE A 9 7.39 -3.89 -5.85
N ASP A 10 6.41 -4.70 -5.46
CA ASP A 10 5.51 -5.39 -6.38
C ASP A 10 4.23 -4.56 -6.50
N LEU A 11 3.99 -4.01 -7.70
CA LEU A 11 2.83 -3.19 -8.03
C LEU A 11 1.77 -4.04 -8.73
N GLY A 12 1.15 -4.93 -7.96
CA GLY A 12 0.07 -5.77 -8.45
C GLY A 12 -1.23 -5.00 -8.64
N THR A 13 -2.05 -5.51 -9.56
CA THR A 13 -3.39 -5.01 -9.92
C THR A 13 -4.30 -4.83 -8.71
N THR A 14 -4.49 -5.88 -7.89
CA THR A 14 -5.38 -5.81 -6.70
C THR A 14 -4.65 -5.44 -5.42
N TYR A 15 -3.41 -5.91 -5.25
CA TYR A 15 -2.60 -5.68 -4.06
C TYR A 15 -1.16 -5.38 -4.45
N SER A 16 -0.55 -4.49 -3.70
CA SER A 16 0.87 -4.21 -3.75
C SER A 16 1.58 -4.77 -2.52
N CYS A 17 2.86 -5.09 -2.67
CA CYS A 17 3.72 -5.57 -1.61
C CYS A 17 5.05 -4.81 -1.64
N VAL A 18 5.63 -4.56 -0.46
CA VAL A 18 6.95 -3.96 -0.35
C VAL A 18 7.85 -4.81 0.54
N ALA A 19 9.08 -5.01 0.08
CA ALA A 19 10.12 -5.73 0.80
C ALA A 19 11.36 -4.86 0.93
N VAL A 20 12.13 -5.08 1.99
CA VAL A 20 13.41 -4.42 2.24
C VAL A 20 14.52 -5.46 2.40
N TRP A 21 15.69 -5.19 1.82
CA TRP A 21 16.90 -5.97 2.10
C TRP A 21 17.59 -5.43 3.35
N LYS A 22 17.57 -6.20 4.44
CA LYS A 22 18.15 -5.81 5.73
C LYS A 22 18.63 -7.05 6.49
N ASN A 23 19.72 -6.93 7.24
CA ASN A 23 20.27 -8.04 8.04
C ASN A 23 20.55 -9.30 7.20
N ASP A 24 21.07 -9.11 5.99
CA ASP A 24 21.40 -10.21 5.06
C ASP A 24 20.19 -11.10 4.68
N ARG A 25 18.98 -10.53 4.74
CA ARG A 25 17.73 -11.20 4.37
C ARG A 25 16.71 -10.23 3.78
N ILE A 26 15.68 -10.80 3.16
CA ILE A 26 14.49 -10.06 2.72
C ILE A 26 13.47 -10.03 3.86
N GLU A 27 12.95 -8.85 4.16
CA GLU A 27 11.83 -8.67 5.09
C GLU A 27 10.66 -8.01 4.38
N ILE A 28 9.46 -8.59 4.49
CA ILE A 28 8.22 -7.97 3.98
C ILE A 28 7.76 -6.92 4.98
N VAL A 29 7.56 -5.69 4.50
CA VAL A 29 7.17 -4.56 5.34
C VAL A 29 5.65 -4.58 5.55
N PRO A 30 5.15 -4.72 6.78
CA PRO A 30 3.72 -4.58 7.05
C PRO A 30 3.28 -3.12 6.91
N ASN A 31 2.04 -2.90 6.49
CA ASN A 31 1.42 -1.58 6.54
C ASN A 31 1.03 -1.19 7.98
N ASP A 32 0.45 -0.01 8.14
CA ASP A 32 0.02 0.54 9.44
C ASP A 32 -1.06 -0.29 10.14
N GLN A 33 -1.77 -1.16 9.42
CA GLN A 33 -2.72 -2.13 9.96
C GLN A 33 -2.12 -3.51 10.23
N GLY A 34 -0.83 -3.71 9.95
CA GLY A 34 -0.13 -4.99 10.13
C GLY A 34 -0.25 -5.95 8.94
N ASN A 35 -0.91 -5.55 7.85
CA ASN A 35 -1.05 -6.38 6.65
C ASN A 35 0.26 -6.37 5.85
N ARG A 36 0.68 -7.52 5.32
CA ARG A 36 1.89 -7.65 4.48
C ARG A 36 1.68 -7.27 3.02
N THR A 37 0.44 -7.04 2.63
CA THR A 37 0.06 -6.50 1.33
C THR A 37 -0.90 -5.34 1.58
N THR A 38 -0.86 -4.35 0.68
CA THR A 38 -1.73 -3.18 0.74
C THR A 38 -2.62 -3.18 -0.50
N PRO A 39 -3.94 -2.97 -0.39
CA PRO A 39 -4.80 -2.85 -1.56
C PRO A 39 -4.28 -1.80 -2.54
N SER A 40 -4.27 -2.11 -3.83
CA SER A 40 -3.90 -1.17 -4.90
C SER A 40 -5.08 -0.25 -5.21
N CYS A 41 -5.51 0.51 -4.20
CA CYS A 41 -6.68 1.37 -4.25
C CYS A 41 -6.32 2.79 -3.81
N VAL A 42 -6.85 3.79 -4.52
CA VAL A 42 -6.75 5.21 -4.15
C VAL A 42 -8.14 5.82 -4.18
N ALA A 43 -8.54 6.49 -3.11
CA ALA A 43 -9.81 7.17 -3.03
C ALA A 43 -9.62 8.65 -2.72
N TYR A 44 -10.34 9.50 -3.45
CA TYR A 44 -10.31 10.95 -3.26
C TYR A 44 -11.50 11.39 -2.41
N THR A 45 -11.23 12.21 -1.40
CA THR A 45 -12.23 12.93 -0.62
C THR A 45 -12.04 14.44 -0.87
N PRO A 46 -12.95 15.31 -0.38
CA PRO A 46 -12.78 16.76 -0.52
C PRO A 46 -11.51 17.30 0.16
N THR A 47 -10.97 16.59 1.16
CA THR A 47 -9.85 17.06 1.98
C THR A 47 -8.59 16.23 1.80
N ASP A 48 -8.73 14.95 1.47
CA ASP A 48 -7.65 13.97 1.57
C ASP A 48 -7.64 12.97 0.41
N ARG A 49 -6.50 12.28 0.29
CA ARG A 49 -6.36 11.09 -0.54
C ARG A 49 -6.16 9.90 0.38
N LEU A 50 -7.12 8.98 0.37
CA LEU A 50 -7.01 7.72 1.10
C LEU A 50 -6.35 6.68 0.19
N ILE A 51 -5.49 5.84 0.77
CA ILE A 51 -4.70 4.84 0.05
C ILE A 51 -4.85 3.50 0.77
N GLY A 52 -4.82 2.41 0.02
CA GLY A 52 -4.79 1.07 0.60
C GLY A 52 -6.10 0.67 1.26
N ASP A 53 -6.00 0.12 2.47
CA ASP A 53 -7.15 -0.37 3.23
C ASP A 53 -8.18 0.74 3.48
N ALA A 54 -7.73 1.98 3.76
CA ALA A 54 -8.63 3.12 3.95
C ALA A 54 -9.44 3.47 2.68
N ALA A 55 -8.81 3.39 1.51
CA ALA A 55 -9.50 3.60 0.23
C ALA A 55 -10.50 2.46 -0.06
N LYS A 56 -10.08 1.22 0.15
CA LYS A 56 -10.92 0.03 -0.07
C LYS A 56 -12.15 0.02 0.82
N ASN A 57 -12.02 0.42 2.08
CA ASN A 57 -13.11 0.41 3.06
C ASN A 57 -14.28 1.36 2.70
N GLN A 58 -14.02 2.44 1.97
CA GLN A 58 -15.07 3.36 1.52
C GLN A 58 -15.58 3.08 0.11
N GLN A 59 -15.06 2.07 -0.59
CA GLN A 59 -15.39 1.79 -2.00
C GLN A 59 -16.90 1.67 -2.24
N ALA A 60 -17.65 1.08 -1.29
CA ALA A 60 -19.10 0.95 -1.40
C ALA A 60 -19.85 2.29 -1.22
N MET A 61 -19.31 3.21 -0.41
CA MET A 61 -19.94 4.50 -0.09
C MET A 61 -19.50 5.63 -1.04
N ASN A 62 -18.30 5.52 -1.60
CA ASN A 62 -17.70 6.51 -2.51
C ASN A 62 -17.16 5.83 -3.79
N PRO A 63 -17.98 5.08 -4.54
CA PRO A 63 -17.52 4.22 -5.63
C PRO A 63 -16.93 5.01 -6.80
N THR A 64 -17.48 6.18 -7.11
CA THR A 64 -17.04 6.99 -8.26
C THR A 64 -15.68 7.65 -8.05
N ASN A 65 -15.29 7.90 -6.79
CA ASN A 65 -14.00 8.53 -6.46
C ASN A 65 -13.02 7.54 -5.85
N THR A 66 -13.33 6.24 -5.86
CA THR A 66 -12.43 5.16 -5.43
C THR A 66 -11.93 4.42 -6.66
N ILE A 67 -10.65 4.61 -6.98
CA ILE A 67 -9.98 4.01 -8.13
C ILE A 67 -9.27 2.75 -7.67
N PHE A 68 -9.56 1.65 -8.35
CA PHE A 68 -8.96 0.34 -8.20
C PHE A 68 -9.12 -0.39 -9.53
N GLY A 69 -8.27 -1.37 -9.82
CA GLY A 69 -8.27 -2.04 -11.12
C GLY A 69 -7.22 -3.11 -11.19
#